data_AF-A0A7X2S4W2-F1
#
_entry.id   AF-A0A7X2S4W2-F1
#
_cell.length_a   1.000
_cell.length_b   1.000
_cell.length_c   1.000
_cell.angle_alpha   90.00
_cell.angle_beta   90.00
_cell.angle_gamma   90.00
#
_symmetry.space_group_name_H-M   'P 1'
#
loop_
_entity.id
_entity.type
_entity.pdbx_description
1 polymer ?
#
loop_
_entity_poly.entity_id
_entity_poly.type
_entity_poly.pdbx_seq_one_letter_code
_entity_poly.pdbx_strand_id
1 'polypeptide(L)' 'MEIRITEKDIQIYDKIVELDLILKDEYGIKPVQIGQRLGKTSYDAAGYLNPSLKKLIQLQAIVKTCRGHYKPVIRVGIS' A
#
# COMPACT_ATOMS: atom_id res chain seq x y z
N MET A 1 -14.24 15.30 9.21
CA MET A 1 -14.11 15.15 7.74
C MET A 1 -14.05 13.66 7.46
N GLU A 2 -15.04 13.11 6.76
CA GLU A 2 -15.11 11.67 6.49
C GLU A 2 -14.14 11.33 5.35
N ILE A 3 -13.22 10.39 5.58
CA ILE A 3 -12.26 9.98 4.55
C ILE A 3 -12.99 9.09 3.55
N ARG A 4 -13.25 9.61 2.35
CA ARG A 4 -13.87 8.82 1.27
C ARG A 4 -12.84 7.95 0.55
N ILE A 5 -13.07 6.64 0.55
CA ILE A 5 -12.28 5.67 -0.24
C ILE A 5 -12.71 5.70 -1.70
N THR A 6 -11.72 5.63 -2.61
CA THR A 6 -11.92 5.52 -4.06
C THR A 6 -11.52 4.13 -4.57
N GLU A 7 -11.96 3.76 -5.76
CA GLU A 7 -11.53 2.51 -6.42
C GLU A 7 -10.01 2.41 -6.55
N LYS A 8 -9.34 3.54 -6.82
CA LYS A 8 -7.88 3.61 -6.86
C LYS A 8 -7.25 3.24 -5.52
N ASP A 9 -7.82 3.69 -4.41
CA ASP A 9 -7.31 3.38 -3.07
C ASP A 9 -7.43 1.87 -2.79
N ILE A 10 -8.56 1.27 -3.19
CA ILE A 10 -8.81 -0.19 -3.09
C ILE A 10 -7.80 -0.96 -3.94
N GLN A 11 -7.63 -0.60 -5.21
CA GLN A 11 -6.67 -1.27 -6.10
C GLN A 11 -5.24 -1.22 -5.56
N ILE A 12 -4.82 -0.07 -5.00
CA ILE A 12 -3.47 0.06 -4.40
C ILE A 12 -3.35 -0.83 -3.17
N TYR A 13 -4.36 -0.88 -2.31
CA TYR A 13 -4.38 -1.77 -1.15
C TYR A 13 -4.27 -3.24 -1.57
N ASP A 14 -5.08 -3.67 -2.54
CA ASP A 14 -5.07 -5.05 -3.04
C ASP A 14 -3.69 -5.44 -3.58
N LYS A 15 -3.01 -4.54 -4.29
CA LYS A 15 -1.64 -4.78 -4.77
C LYS A 15 -0.62 -4.86 -3.65
N ILE A 16 -0.79 -4.10 -2.56
CA ILE A 16 0.08 -4.22 -1.38
C ILE A 16 -0.11 -5.59 -0.73
N VAL A 17 -1.35 -6.02 -0.52
CA VAL A 17 -1.65 -7.35 0.07
C VAL A 17 -1.12 -8.47 -0.83
N GLU A 18 -1.38 -8.40 -2.13
CA GLU A 18 -0.90 -9.38 -3.11
C GLU A 18 0.63 -9.50 -3.06
N LEU A 19 1.35 -8.36 -3.09
CA LEU A 19 2.81 -8.36 -3.07
C LEU A 19 3.37 -8.82 -1.72
N ASP A 20 2.72 -8.51 -0.59
CA ASP A 20 3.12 -8.96 0.74
C ASP A 20 3.06 -10.49 0.86
N LEU A 21 2.00 -11.10 0.32
CA LEU A 21 1.84 -12.55 0.29
C LEU A 21 2.87 -13.25 -0.60
N ILE A 22 3.23 -12.64 -1.74
CA ILE A 22 4.16 -13.20 -2.72
C ILE A 22 5.62 -13.05 -2.25
N LEU A 23 6.01 -11.84 -1.89
CA LEU A 23 7.41 -11.51 -1.61
C LEU A 23 7.83 -11.92 -0.20
N LYS A 24 6.89 -11.91 0.76
CA LYS A 24 7.14 -12.18 2.19
C LYS A 24 8.33 -11.39 2.74
N ASP A 25 8.51 -10.17 2.24
CA ASP A 25 9.62 -9.30 2.62
C ASP A 25 9.45 -8.86 4.08
N GLU A 26 10.51 -9.01 4.87
CA GLU A 26 10.52 -8.63 6.30
C GLU A 26 10.18 -7.15 6.51
N TYR A 27 10.62 -6.29 5.60
CA TYR A 27 10.41 -4.86 5.63
C TYR A 27 9.15 -4.44 4.89
N GLY A 28 8.67 -5.24 3.94
CA GLY A 28 7.41 -5.04 3.22
C GLY A 28 7.62 -4.54 1.80
N ILE A 29 6.65 -3.77 1.27
CA ILE A 29 6.56 -3.49 -0.17
C ILE A 29 7.02 -2.08 -0.51
N LYS A 30 7.93 -1.94 -1.48
CA LYS A 30 8.39 -0.64 -1.99
C LYS A 30 7.35 0.00 -2.93
N PRO A 31 7.26 1.34 -2.97
CA PRO A 31 6.41 2.05 -3.93
C PRO A 31 6.64 1.62 -5.39
N VAL A 32 7.89 1.36 -5.77
CA VAL A 32 8.23 0.94 -7.14
C VAL A 32 7.60 -0.41 -7.51
N GLN A 33 7.52 -1.36 -6.57
CA GLN A 33 6.93 -2.68 -6.79
C GLN A 33 5.40 -2.55 -6.96
N ILE A 34 4.77 -1.70 -6.14
CA ILE A 34 3.33 -1.39 -6.26
C ILE A 34 3.06 -0.73 -7.63
N GLY A 35 3.88 0.26 -8.02
CA GLY A 35 3.78 0.95 -9.30
C GLY A 35 3.92 0.02 -10.50
N GLN A 36 4.92 -0.87 -10.48
CA GLN A 36 5.13 -1.88 -11.52
C GLN A 36 3.92 -2.81 -11.65
N ARG A 37 3.31 -3.24 -10.54
CA ARG A 37 2.12 -4.10 -10.55
C ARG A 37 0.87 -3.41 -11.12
N LEU A 38 0.85 -2.07 -11.11
CA LEU A 38 -0.19 -1.21 -11.69
C LEU A 38 0.14 -0.74 -13.11
N GLY A 39 1.21 -1.26 -13.73
CA GLY A 39 1.65 -0.86 -15.07
C GLY A 39 2.13 0.60 -15.14
N LYS A 40 2.62 1.16 -14.03
CA LYS A 40 3.15 2.53 -13.97
C LYS A 40 4.66 2.53 -14.08
N THR A 41 5.19 3.56 -14.74
CA THR A 41 6.63 3.82 -14.78
C THR A 41 7.12 4.22 -13.38
N SER A 42 8.41 4.02 -13.11
CA SER A 42 9.04 4.37 -11.84
C SER A 42 8.86 5.85 -11.47
N TYR A 43 8.82 6.73 -12.47
CA TYR A 43 8.69 8.18 -12.31
C TYR A 43 7.25 8.58 -11.94
N ASP A 44 6.26 7.94 -12.54
CA ASP A 44 4.84 8.21 -12.28
C ASP A 44 4.33 7.57 -10.98
N ALA A 45 4.99 6.49 -10.53
CA ALA A 45 4.54 5.70 -9.39
C ALA A 45 4.46 6.53 -8.09
N ALA A 46 5.45 7.38 -7.79
CA ALA A 46 5.46 8.12 -6.52
C ALA A 46 4.31 9.13 -6.42
N GLY A 47 4.10 9.94 -7.47
CA GLY A 47 3.01 10.91 -7.53
C GLY A 47 1.63 10.25 -7.57
N TYR A 48 1.53 9.13 -8.29
CA TYR A 48 0.30 8.35 -8.37
C TYR A 48 -0.08 7.70 -7.04
N LEU A 49 0.88 7.10 -6.32
CA LEU A 49 0.61 6.32 -5.11
C LEU A 49 0.47 7.19 -3.85
N ASN A 50 1.22 8.28 -3.73
CA ASN A 50 1.34 9.05 -2.49
C ASN A 50 0.01 9.47 -1.85
N PRO A 51 -0.99 10.02 -2.60
CA PRO A 51 -2.27 10.40 -2.01
C PRO A 51 -3.01 9.21 -1.40
N SER A 52 -3.03 8.08 -2.11
CA SER A 52 -3.71 6.86 -1.68
C SER A 52 -3.00 6.20 -0.51
N LEU A 53 -1.66 6.12 -0.53
CA LEU A 53 -0.87 5.58 0.58
C LEU A 53 -1.09 6.38 1.88
N LYS A 54 -1.09 7.72 1.80
CA LYS A 54 -1.39 8.56 2.97
C LYS A 54 -2.77 8.28 3.54
N LYS A 55 -3.77 8.14 2.66
CA LYS A 55 -5.15 7.83 3.05
C LYS A 55 -5.25 6.46 3.72
N LEU A 56 -4.64 5.43 3.15
CA LEU A 56 -4.64 4.07 3.69
C LEU A 56 -3.91 3.98 5.04
N ILE A 57 -2.85 4.77 5.26
CA ILE A 57 -2.19 4.89 6.56
C ILE A 57 -3.12 5.56 7.59
N GLN A 58 -3.78 6.66 7.22
CA GLN A 58 -4.73 7.34 8.12
C GLN A 58 -5.88 6.42 8.56
N LEU A 59 -6.31 5.52 7.67
CA LEU A 59 -7.34 4.51 7.94
C LEU A 59 -6.82 3.26 8.65
N GLN A 60 -5.53 3.21 8.99
CA GLN A 60 -4.88 2.04 9.58
C GLN A 60 -5.01 0.75 8.75
N ALA A 61 -5.20 0.87 7.42
CA ALA A 61 -5.26 -0.28 6.52
C ALA A 61 -3.85 -0.78 6.17
N ILE A 62 -2.87 0.13 6.11
CA ILE A 62 -1.46 -0.18 5.90
C ILE A 62 -0.60 0.60 6.90
N VAL A 63 0.61 0.11 7.15
CA VAL A 63 1.64 0.80 7.93
C VAL A 63 2.85 1.07 7.05
N LYS A 64 3.45 2.25 7.21
CA LYS A 64 4.75 2.56 6.62
C LYS A 64 5.85 2.02 7.55
N THR A 65 6.65 1.11 7.05
CA THR A 65 7.77 0.50 7.77
C THR A 65 9.07 1.23 7.42
N CYS A 66 10.21 0.71 7.89
CA CYS A 66 11.51 1.32 7.63
C CYS A 66 11.85 1.35 6.12
N ARG A 67 12.74 2.27 5.73
CA ARG A 67 13.20 2.45 4.34
C ARG A 67 12.10 2.77 3.31
N GLY A 68 10.92 3.20 3.76
CA GLY A 68 9.84 3.62 2.88
C GLY A 68 9.01 2.48 2.28
N HIS A 69 9.02 1.31 2.93
CA HIS A 69 8.17 0.18 2.56
C HIS A 69 6.79 0.29 3.24
N TYR A 70 5.85 -0.52 2.79
CA TYR A 70 4.49 -0.59 3.31
C TYR A 70 4.09 -2.03 3.58
N LYS A 71 3.36 -2.25 4.67
CA LYS A 71 2.74 -3.54 5.00
C LYS A 71 1.24 -3.39 5.24
N PRO A 72 0.43 -4.37 4.85
CA PRO A 72 -0.97 -4.39 5.27
C PRO A 72 -1.07 -4.59 6.78
N VAL A 73 -1.99 -3.87 7.42
CA VAL A 73 -2.31 -4.11 8.83
C VAL A 73 -3.28 -5.28 8.89
N ILE A 74 -2.75 -6.50 9.01
CA ILE A 74 -3.57 -7.67 9.26
C ILE A 74 -3.97 -7.60 10.74
N ARG A 75 -5.20 -7.16 11.01
CA ARG A 75 -5.80 -7.34 12.34
C ARG A 75 -6.01 -8.83 12.52
N VAL A 76 -5.02 -9.52 13.09
CA VAL A 76 -5.22 -10.85 13.66
C VAL A 76 -6.27 -10.65 14.74
N GLY A 77 -7.47 -11.17 14.49
CA GLY A 77 -8.58 -11.07 15.43
C GLY A 77 -8.15 -11.64 16.76
N ILE A 78 -8.03 -10.79 17.77
CA ILE A 78 -8.13 -11.22 19.15
C ILE A 78 -9.63 -11.49 19.34
N SER A 79 -10.02 -12.74 19.18
CA SER A 79 -11.23 -13.32 19.76
C SER A 79 -10.81 -14.14 20.97
#